data_AF-A0A3N0WC82-F1
#
_entry.id   AF-A0A3N0WC82-F1
#
_cell.length_a   1.000
_cell.length_b   1.000
_cell.length_c   1.000
_cell.angle_alpha   90.00
_cell.angle_beta   90.00
_cell.angle_gamma   90.00
#
_symmetry.space_group_name_H-M   'P 1'
#
loop_
_entity.id
_entity.type
_entity.pdbx_description
1 polymer ?
#
loop_
_entity_poly.entity_id
_entity_poly.type
_entity_poly.pdbx_seq_one_letter_code
_entity_poly.pdbx_strand_id
1 'polypeptide(L)'
;MLFSLHTIKFYVTLLFELIAFPILYTKNFILNKLSSKIYKRHNKLRQTIQSPTILVNIHEWGGYPLKRKKSVSSIPQFECGLQYQLQRFNYAKKRLPLLINVTISDIEKCSDIDYIKKNTDNIDSVDNKGMDFSGYSSFYEKIKDKENAYVILSNTSVNAIQEDFLDSHIQYMEDHPEVGMLGVSYCTKIIQTFVRNNFTPHLQSFYILTTIDVLREVVKLNGEFPGIGINHKLLLIRNGEIKLSTLVLKLNYNLAVVQENGKVYQFGRNTFFDNSFNAWKLHFGDVRVISKKPNRINPIV
;
A
#
# COMPACT_ATOMS: atom_id res chain seq x y z
N MET A 1 -5.42 23.41 24.78
CA MET A 1 -5.55 22.32 23.79
C MET A 1 -4.13 21.94 23.37
N LEU A 2 -3.54 20.92 24.00
CA LEU A 2 -2.18 20.47 23.67
C LEU A 2 -2.22 19.76 22.31
N PHE A 3 -1.46 20.24 21.34
CA PHE A 3 -1.30 19.55 20.05
C PHE A 3 -0.76 18.14 20.29
N SER A 4 -1.27 17.16 19.55
CA SER A 4 -0.73 15.80 19.63
C SER A 4 0.76 15.79 19.23
N LEU A 5 1.57 14.91 19.82
CA LEU A 5 3.00 14.81 19.50
C LEU A 5 3.26 14.63 17.99
N HIS A 6 2.40 13.89 17.28
CA HIS A 6 2.52 13.72 15.83
C HIS A 6 2.15 14.96 15.03
N THR A 7 1.20 15.76 15.53
CA THR A 7 0.90 17.08 14.96
C THR A 7 2.14 17.98 15.05
N ILE A 8 2.78 18.03 16.22
CA ILE A 8 4.03 18.77 16.42
C ILE A 8 5.12 18.24 15.48
N LYS A 9 5.36 16.92 15.44
CA LYS A 9 6.35 16.29 14.54
C LYS A 9 6.10 16.64 13.07
N PHE A 10 4.85 16.69 12.63
CA PHE A 10 4.50 17.06 11.26
C PHE A 10 4.87 18.52 10.95
N TYR A 11 4.49 19.47 11.81
CA TYR A 11 4.81 20.89 11.60
C TYR A 11 6.32 21.17 11.73
N VAL A 12 7.02 20.48 12.64
CA VAL A 12 8.49 20.54 12.71
C VAL A 12 9.13 20.03 11.42
N THR A 13 8.58 18.96 10.82
CA THR A 13 9.03 18.46 9.51
C THR A 13 8.84 19.53 8.43
N LEU A 14 7.69 20.20 8.39
CA LEU A 14 7.44 21.29 7.44
C LEU A 14 8.34 22.51 7.66
N LEU A 15 8.60 22.87 8.91
CA LEU A 15 9.52 23.97 9.26
C LEU A 15 10.94 23.67 8.77
N PHE A 16 11.42 22.43 8.99
CA PHE A 16 12.72 22.01 8.46
C PHE A 16 12.75 22.04 6.93
N GLU A 17 11.68 21.58 6.27
CA GLU A 17 11.58 21.66 4.81
C GLU A 17 11.60 23.09 4.28
N LEU A 18 11.00 24.03 5.00
CA LEU A 18 11.01 25.44 4.65
C LEU A 18 12.42 26.04 4.80
N ILE A 19 13.10 25.78 5.92
CA ILE A 19 14.46 26.25 6.18
C ILE A 19 15.44 25.65 5.15
N ALA A 20 15.33 24.36 4.86
CA ALA A 20 16.19 23.65 3.92
C ALA A 20 15.70 23.71 2.46
N PHE A 21 14.70 24.55 2.15
CA PHE A 21 14.02 24.54 0.85
C PHE A 21 14.96 24.63 -0.35
N PRO A 22 15.95 25.56 -0.40
CA PRO A 22 16.86 25.66 -1.56
C PRO A 22 17.67 24.37 -1.79
N ILE A 23 18.10 23.74 -0.70
CA ILE A 23 18.88 22.49 -0.73
C ILE A 23 18.00 21.34 -1.18
N LEU A 24 16.80 21.19 -0.61
CA LEU A 24 15.86 20.13 -0.95
C LEU A 24 15.36 20.25 -2.38
N TYR A 25 15.12 21.47 -2.86
CA TYR A 25 14.79 21.75 -4.25
C TYR A 25 15.91 21.29 -5.20
N THR A 26 17.13 21.76 -4.94
CA THR A 26 18.30 21.45 -5.77
C THR A 26 18.57 19.94 -5.80
N LYS A 27 18.46 19.27 -4.64
CA LYS A 27 18.58 17.82 -4.54
C LYS A 27 17.57 17.10 -5.44
N ASN A 28 16.29 17.45 -5.37
CA ASN A 28 15.25 16.81 -6.19
C ASN A 28 15.43 17.12 -7.68
N PHE A 29 15.84 18.33 -8.02
CA PHE A 29 16.18 18.69 -9.40
C PHE A 29 17.32 17.81 -9.94
N ILE A 30 18.41 17.64 -9.17
CA ILE A 30 19.54 16.79 -9.55
C ILE A 30 19.10 15.32 -9.68
N LEU A 31 18.33 14.79 -8.72
CA LEU A 31 17.82 13.41 -8.78
C LEU A 31 17.00 13.18 -10.06
N ASN A 32 16.08 14.09 -10.40
CA ASN A 32 15.29 13.98 -11.62
C ASN A 32 16.16 14.05 -12.88
N LYS A 33 17.16 14.94 -12.90
CA LYS A 33 18.06 15.10 -14.05
C LYS A 33 18.97 13.89 -14.25
N LEU A 34 19.45 13.29 -13.17
CA LEU A 34 20.37 12.13 -13.20
C LEU A 34 19.65 10.78 -13.25
N SER A 35 18.32 10.75 -13.07
CA SER A 35 17.53 9.52 -13.13
C SER A 35 17.71 8.82 -14.47
N SER A 36 17.71 7.48 -14.44
CA SER A 36 17.91 6.68 -15.64
C SER A 36 16.73 6.82 -16.60
N LYS A 37 17.01 6.92 -17.91
CA LYS A 37 15.97 6.90 -18.95
C LYS A 37 15.36 5.51 -19.17
N ILE A 38 16.15 4.47 -18.91
CA ILE A 38 15.76 3.07 -19.06
C ILE A 38 15.92 2.41 -17.71
N TYR A 39 14.85 1.79 -17.24
CA TYR A 39 14.87 0.95 -16.07
C TYR A 39 15.62 -0.36 -16.39
N LYS A 40 16.58 -0.75 -15.53
CA LYS A 40 17.26 -2.04 -15.59
C LYS A 40 16.70 -2.91 -14.47
N ARG A 41 16.31 -4.14 -14.82
CA ARG A 41 15.81 -5.13 -13.85
C ARG A 41 16.90 -5.38 -12.81
N HIS A 42 16.58 -5.14 -11.54
CA HIS A 42 17.48 -5.41 -10.41
C HIS A 42 17.30 -6.80 -9.82
N ASN A 43 18.38 -7.31 -9.24
CA ASN A 43 18.58 -8.73 -8.97
C ASN A 43 18.08 -9.22 -7.62
N LYS A 44 17.58 -8.36 -6.72
CA LYS A 44 17.12 -8.92 -5.44
C LYS A 44 15.84 -9.68 -5.67
N LEU A 45 15.95 -10.99 -5.60
CA LEU A 45 14.84 -11.91 -5.73
C LEU A 45 14.25 -12.15 -4.35
N ARG A 46 12.93 -12.19 -4.26
CA ARG A 46 12.22 -12.64 -3.07
C ARG A 46 12.63 -14.08 -2.76
N GLN A 47 12.56 -14.44 -1.48
CA GLN A 47 12.66 -15.84 -1.09
C GLN A 47 11.48 -16.64 -1.66
N THR A 48 11.72 -17.92 -1.93
CA THR A 48 10.69 -18.84 -2.40
C THR A 48 9.55 -18.94 -1.38
N ILE A 49 8.34 -19.12 -1.87
CA ILE A 49 7.17 -19.38 -1.05
C ILE A 49 7.29 -20.79 -0.48
N GLN A 50 7.07 -20.92 0.83
CA GLN A 50 7.14 -22.18 1.56
C GLN A 50 5.73 -22.69 1.90
N SER A 51 4.81 -21.77 2.21
CA SER A 51 3.42 -22.12 2.47
C SER A 51 2.53 -21.84 1.27
N PRO A 52 1.68 -22.79 0.84
CA PRO A 52 0.71 -22.55 -0.23
C PRO A 52 -0.41 -21.59 0.21
N THR A 53 -0.58 -21.34 1.51
CA THR A 53 -1.66 -20.51 2.04
C THR A 53 -1.43 -19.04 1.72
N ILE A 54 -2.44 -18.36 1.17
CA ILE A 54 -2.43 -16.92 0.96
C ILE A 54 -3.05 -16.24 2.18
N LEU A 55 -2.29 -15.37 2.83
CA LEU A 55 -2.68 -14.65 4.04
C LEU A 55 -3.27 -13.29 3.66
N VAL A 56 -4.56 -13.10 3.89
CA VAL A 56 -5.27 -11.87 3.54
C VAL A 56 -5.64 -11.10 4.79
N ASN A 57 -5.32 -9.82 4.85
CA ASN A 57 -5.84 -8.90 5.84
C ASN A 57 -6.61 -7.76 5.19
N ILE A 58 -7.86 -7.59 5.62
CA ILE A 58 -8.73 -6.49 5.24
C ILE A 58 -8.88 -5.58 6.46
N HIS A 59 -8.43 -4.34 6.37
CA HIS A 59 -8.65 -3.36 7.44
C HIS A 59 -9.93 -2.54 7.21
N GLU A 60 -10.75 -2.40 8.25
CA GLU A 60 -11.96 -1.56 8.29
C GLU A 60 -12.00 -0.65 9.54
N TRP A 61 -12.70 0.46 9.43
CA TRP A 61 -13.08 1.29 10.57
C TRP A 61 -14.53 0.98 10.97
N GLY A 62 -14.77 0.66 12.24
CA GLY A 62 -16.05 0.14 12.74
C GLY A 62 -17.24 1.08 12.54
N GLY A 63 -16.99 2.39 12.40
CA GLY A 63 -18.06 3.36 12.11
C GLY A 63 -18.50 3.42 10.64
N TYR A 64 -17.90 2.64 9.73
CA TYR A 64 -18.36 2.58 8.34
C TYR A 64 -19.41 1.49 8.10
N PRO A 65 -20.44 1.77 7.28
CA PRO A 65 -21.34 0.73 6.82
C PRO A 65 -20.61 -0.25 5.89
N LEU A 66 -21.11 -1.50 5.82
CA LEU A 66 -20.57 -2.56 4.96
C LEU A 66 -20.42 -2.17 3.48
N LYS A 67 -21.28 -1.27 3.00
CA LYS A 67 -21.25 -0.68 1.66
C LYS A 67 -21.30 0.84 1.78
N ARG A 68 -20.49 1.53 0.98
CA ARG A 68 -20.49 2.99 0.94
C ARG A 68 -20.09 3.53 -0.42
N LYS A 69 -20.58 4.72 -0.75
CA LYS A 69 -20.07 5.52 -1.87
C LYS A 69 -19.01 6.47 -1.35
N LYS A 70 -17.83 6.46 -1.96
CA LYS A 70 -16.73 7.37 -1.65
C LYS A 70 -16.70 8.48 -2.68
N SER A 71 -16.79 9.72 -2.21
CA SER A 71 -16.61 10.93 -3.01
C SER A 71 -15.47 11.74 -2.42
N VAL A 72 -14.46 12.04 -3.22
CA VAL A 72 -13.32 12.90 -2.87
C VAL A 72 -13.16 13.84 -4.05
N SER A 73 -13.15 15.16 -3.82
CA SER A 73 -13.31 16.22 -4.84
C SER A 73 -12.86 15.87 -6.27
N SER A 74 -11.58 15.56 -6.45
CA SER A 74 -10.93 15.33 -7.75
C SER A 74 -10.86 13.86 -8.18
N ILE A 75 -11.49 12.95 -7.43
CA ILE A 75 -11.51 11.51 -7.71
C ILE A 75 -12.94 11.13 -8.09
N PRO A 76 -13.16 10.40 -9.19
CA PRO A 76 -14.49 9.91 -9.55
C PRO A 76 -15.16 9.17 -8.40
N GLN A 77 -16.45 9.43 -8.18
CA GLN A 77 -17.21 8.74 -7.14
C GLN A 77 -17.27 7.24 -7.47
N PHE A 78 -17.05 6.40 -6.45
CA PHE A 78 -17.14 4.95 -6.62
C PHE A 78 -17.72 4.28 -5.38
N GLU A 79 -18.26 3.08 -5.59
CA GLU A 79 -18.76 2.24 -4.51
C GLU A 79 -17.63 1.36 -3.96
N CYS A 80 -17.58 1.21 -2.64
CA CYS A 80 -16.61 0.40 -1.90
C CYS A 80 -17.20 -0.09 -0.57
N GLY A 81 -16.41 -0.77 0.25
CA GLY A 81 -16.82 -1.27 1.57
C GLY A 81 -16.39 -2.70 1.86
N LEU A 82 -16.47 -3.07 3.14
CA LEU A 82 -16.05 -4.38 3.64
C LEU A 82 -16.81 -5.54 2.97
N GLN A 83 -18.10 -5.39 2.69
CA GLN A 83 -18.89 -6.44 2.05
C GLN A 83 -18.27 -6.87 0.71
N TYR A 84 -17.84 -5.92 -0.10
CA TYR A 84 -17.25 -6.21 -1.41
C TYR A 84 -15.87 -6.86 -1.30
N GLN A 85 -15.09 -6.55 -0.25
CA GLN A 85 -13.82 -7.24 0.01
C GLN A 85 -14.05 -8.68 0.44
N LEU A 86 -14.96 -8.91 1.39
CA LEU A 86 -15.28 -10.25 1.87
C LEU A 86 -15.86 -11.11 0.76
N GLN A 87 -16.77 -10.59 -0.06
CA GLN A 87 -17.29 -11.31 -1.22
C GLN A 87 -16.17 -11.73 -2.19
N ARG A 88 -15.24 -10.80 -2.49
CA ARG A 88 -14.10 -11.05 -3.38
C ARG A 88 -13.22 -12.19 -2.89
N PHE A 89 -12.77 -12.11 -1.64
CA PHE A 89 -11.84 -13.11 -1.10
C PHE A 89 -12.53 -14.44 -0.75
N ASN A 90 -13.80 -14.44 -0.34
CA ASN A 90 -14.55 -15.68 -0.17
C ASN A 90 -14.81 -16.38 -1.51
N TYR A 91 -15.00 -15.63 -2.60
CA TYR A 91 -15.08 -16.22 -3.94
C TYR A 91 -13.76 -16.90 -4.32
N ALA A 92 -12.63 -16.21 -4.14
CA ALA A 92 -11.30 -16.77 -4.41
C ALA A 92 -10.97 -17.98 -3.50
N LYS A 93 -11.37 -17.95 -2.24
CA LYS A 93 -11.17 -19.02 -1.24
C LYS A 93 -11.81 -20.35 -1.62
N LYS A 94 -12.79 -20.35 -2.53
CA LYS A 94 -13.37 -21.60 -3.08
C LYS A 94 -12.39 -22.41 -3.93
N ARG A 95 -11.35 -21.75 -4.47
CA ARG A 95 -10.37 -22.35 -5.39
C ARG A 95 -8.95 -22.35 -4.83
N LEU A 96 -8.64 -21.39 -3.98
CA LEU A 96 -7.30 -21.17 -3.42
C LEU A 96 -7.33 -21.27 -1.88
N PRO A 97 -6.25 -21.76 -1.25
CA PRO A 97 -6.14 -21.82 0.20
C PRO A 97 -5.92 -20.42 0.80
N LEU A 98 -7.00 -19.71 1.10
CA LEU A 98 -6.95 -18.37 1.70
C LEU A 98 -7.26 -18.41 3.20
N LEU A 99 -6.51 -17.64 3.98
CA LEU A 99 -6.88 -17.22 5.33
C LEU A 99 -7.27 -15.74 5.30
N ILE A 100 -8.53 -15.45 5.59
CA ILE A 100 -9.09 -14.10 5.59
C ILE A 100 -9.13 -13.60 7.03
N ASN A 101 -8.35 -12.56 7.30
CA ASN A 101 -8.33 -11.82 8.57
C ASN A 101 -8.96 -10.45 8.34
N VAL A 102 -9.81 -10.00 9.27
CA VAL A 102 -10.33 -8.64 9.28
C VAL A 102 -9.81 -7.93 10.51
N THR A 103 -9.14 -6.79 10.32
CA THR A 103 -8.78 -5.90 11.42
C THR A 103 -9.78 -4.76 11.47
N ILE A 104 -10.34 -4.49 12.65
CA ILE A 104 -11.36 -3.44 12.83
C ILE A 104 -10.88 -2.46 13.89
N SER A 105 -10.79 -1.19 13.52
CA SER A 105 -10.58 -0.10 14.47
C SER A 105 -11.93 0.40 15.01
N ASP A 106 -11.99 0.79 16.28
CA ASP A 106 -13.25 1.19 16.96
C ASP A 106 -14.35 0.12 16.79
N ILE A 107 -14.01 -1.15 17.06
CA ILE A 107 -14.90 -2.31 16.82
C ILE A 107 -16.26 -2.20 17.53
N GLU A 108 -16.32 -1.48 18.65
CA GLU A 108 -17.55 -1.21 19.39
C GLU A 108 -18.59 -0.39 18.61
N LYS A 109 -18.17 0.31 17.54
CA LYS A 109 -19.07 1.04 16.63
C LYS A 109 -19.61 0.17 15.50
N CYS A 110 -19.07 -1.05 15.34
CA CYS A 110 -19.41 -1.94 14.24
C CYS A 110 -20.77 -2.60 14.48
N SER A 111 -21.80 -2.12 13.78
CA SER A 111 -23.15 -2.70 13.83
C SER A 111 -23.27 -4.05 13.11
N ASP A 112 -22.36 -4.35 12.18
CA ASP A 112 -22.45 -5.52 11.29
C ASP A 112 -21.55 -6.70 11.70
N ILE A 113 -21.19 -6.82 12.98
CA ILE A 113 -20.15 -7.77 13.44
C ILE A 113 -20.48 -9.24 13.11
N ASP A 114 -21.76 -9.63 13.18
CA ASP A 114 -22.19 -11.00 12.89
C ASP A 114 -22.03 -11.36 11.42
N TYR A 115 -22.30 -10.39 10.52
CA TYR A 115 -22.01 -10.57 9.09
C TYR A 115 -20.52 -10.78 8.87
N ILE A 116 -19.66 -10.00 9.54
CA ILE A 116 -18.20 -10.12 9.38
C ILE A 116 -17.72 -11.48 9.88
N LYS A 117 -18.14 -11.92 11.08
CA LYS A 117 -17.78 -13.21 11.67
C LYS A 117 -18.12 -14.39 10.76
N LYS A 118 -19.27 -14.34 10.09
CA LYS A 118 -19.72 -15.39 9.17
C LYS A 118 -18.88 -15.47 7.88
N ASN A 119 -18.20 -14.39 7.50
CA ASN A 119 -17.53 -14.26 6.20
C ASN A 119 -16.00 -14.10 6.31
N THR A 120 -15.40 -14.36 7.48
CA THR A 120 -13.96 -14.25 7.73
C THR A 120 -13.48 -15.43 8.56
N ASP A 121 -12.18 -15.71 8.56
CA ASP A 121 -11.58 -16.71 9.45
C ASP A 121 -11.28 -16.11 10.82
N ASN A 122 -10.90 -14.83 10.85
CA ASN A 122 -10.48 -14.13 12.06
C ASN A 122 -10.94 -12.68 12.06
N ILE A 123 -11.16 -12.13 13.26
CA ILE A 123 -11.38 -10.70 13.49
C ILE A 123 -10.48 -10.25 14.64
N ASP A 124 -9.68 -9.23 14.39
CA ASP A 124 -8.83 -8.61 15.41
C ASP A 124 -9.25 -7.14 15.61
N SER A 125 -9.46 -6.73 16.87
CA SER A 125 -9.67 -5.31 17.22
C SER A 125 -8.33 -4.60 17.32
N VAL A 126 -8.22 -3.39 16.75
CA VAL A 126 -6.97 -2.61 16.70
C VAL A 126 -7.21 -1.14 17.06
N ASP A 127 -6.16 -0.44 17.51
CA ASP A 127 -6.21 1.02 17.71
C ASP A 127 -6.41 1.72 16.34
N ASN A 128 -7.17 2.82 16.31
CA ASN A 128 -7.34 3.66 15.13
C ASN A 128 -6.11 4.53 14.83
N LYS A 129 -5.13 4.61 15.75
CA LYS A 129 -3.83 5.25 15.50
C LYS A 129 -3.03 4.49 14.45
N GLY A 130 -2.83 5.11 13.30
CA GLY A 130 -2.21 4.50 12.13
C GLY A 130 -3.23 4.16 11.04
N MET A 131 -4.53 4.35 11.27
CA MET A 131 -5.60 4.02 10.31
C MET A 131 -5.41 2.58 9.77
N ASP A 132 -5.34 2.39 8.46
CA ASP A 132 -5.10 1.08 7.84
C ASP A 132 -3.75 0.45 8.20
N PHE A 133 -2.72 1.25 8.48
CA PHE A 133 -1.43 0.74 8.93
C PHE A 133 -1.47 0.13 10.33
N SER A 134 -2.45 0.46 11.18
CA SER A 134 -2.61 -0.22 12.46
C SER A 134 -3.06 -1.67 12.25
N GLY A 135 -4.02 -1.87 11.34
CA GLY A 135 -4.45 -3.20 10.91
C GLY A 135 -3.33 -3.99 10.25
N TYR A 136 -2.56 -3.36 9.35
CA TYR A 136 -1.45 -4.02 8.67
C TYR A 136 -0.32 -4.41 9.62
N SER A 137 0.02 -3.52 10.55
CA SER A 137 1.04 -3.80 11.56
C SER A 137 0.59 -4.92 12.51
N SER A 138 -0.64 -4.87 13.01
CA SER A 138 -1.17 -5.91 13.90
C SER A 138 -1.20 -7.27 13.21
N PHE A 139 -1.61 -7.30 11.95
CA PHE A 139 -1.59 -8.54 11.15
C PHE A 139 -0.17 -9.04 10.91
N TYR A 140 0.78 -8.16 10.57
CA TYR A 140 2.18 -8.51 10.43
C TYR A 140 2.71 -9.16 11.71
N GLU A 141 2.47 -8.58 12.89
CA GLU A 141 2.92 -9.14 14.17
C GLU A 141 2.38 -10.56 14.42
N LYS A 142 1.17 -10.88 13.93
CA LYS A 142 0.55 -12.21 14.04
C LYS A 142 1.15 -13.25 13.09
N ILE A 143 1.75 -12.82 11.98
CA ILE A 143 2.24 -13.72 10.92
C ILE A 143 3.76 -13.70 10.76
N LYS A 144 4.48 -12.76 11.39
CA LYS A 144 5.91 -12.53 11.19
C LYS A 144 6.80 -13.72 11.52
N ASP A 145 6.31 -14.72 12.26
CA ASP A 145 7.08 -15.92 12.63
C ASP A 145 6.64 -17.18 11.84
N LYS A 146 5.69 -17.03 10.91
CA LYS A 146 5.23 -18.14 10.03
C LYS A 146 6.18 -18.39 8.86
N GLU A 147 6.08 -19.55 8.24
CA GLU A 147 6.77 -19.84 6.96
C GLU A 147 6.45 -18.79 5.90
N ASN A 148 7.39 -18.54 4.99
CA ASN A 148 7.22 -17.51 3.99
C ASN A 148 6.02 -17.82 3.08
N ALA A 149 5.09 -16.86 2.98
CA ALA A 149 3.83 -17.00 2.28
C ALA A 149 3.45 -15.69 1.58
N TYR A 150 2.51 -15.76 0.62
CA TYR A 150 1.93 -14.56 0.04
C TYR A 150 1.03 -13.86 1.06
N VAL A 151 1.15 -12.53 1.09
CA VAL A 151 0.41 -11.66 1.99
C VAL A 151 -0.30 -10.58 1.19
N ILE A 152 -1.60 -10.43 1.44
CA ILE A 152 -2.42 -9.34 0.91
C ILE A 152 -2.79 -8.41 2.05
N LEU A 153 -2.40 -7.14 1.91
CA LEU A 153 -2.83 -6.05 2.77
C LEU A 153 -3.81 -5.18 1.98
N SER A 154 -5.06 -5.14 2.40
CA SER A 154 -6.11 -4.38 1.73
C SER A 154 -6.92 -3.57 2.72
N ASN A 155 -7.46 -2.43 2.30
CA ASN A 155 -8.49 -1.72 3.06
C ASN A 155 -9.81 -1.73 2.29
N THR A 156 -10.86 -1.23 2.92
CA THR A 156 -12.22 -1.25 2.39
C THR A 156 -12.53 -0.11 1.42
N SER A 157 -11.54 0.75 1.10
CA SER A 157 -11.66 1.81 0.08
C SER A 157 -11.26 1.34 -1.32
N VAL A 158 -11.32 0.04 -1.59
CA VAL A 158 -11.14 -0.60 -2.90
C VAL A 158 -12.50 -0.70 -3.61
N ASN A 159 -12.48 -0.57 -4.94
CA ASN A 159 -13.70 -0.54 -5.76
C ASN A 159 -14.58 -1.80 -5.59
N ALA A 160 -15.91 -1.63 -5.65
CA ALA A 160 -16.89 -2.70 -5.50
C ALA A 160 -16.91 -3.70 -6.67
N ILE A 161 -16.39 -3.32 -7.84
CA ILE A 161 -16.39 -4.19 -9.03
C ILE A 161 -15.65 -5.50 -8.74
N GLN A 162 -16.31 -6.62 -9.03
CA GLN A 162 -15.81 -7.97 -8.80
C GLN A 162 -15.28 -8.56 -10.11
N GLU A 163 -14.03 -8.99 -10.10
CA GLU A 163 -13.39 -9.74 -11.18
C GLU A 163 -12.51 -10.82 -10.55
N ASP A 164 -12.30 -11.91 -11.28
CA ASP A 164 -11.33 -12.92 -10.89
C ASP A 164 -9.93 -12.45 -11.25
N PHE A 165 -9.11 -12.15 -10.25
CA PHE A 165 -7.79 -11.51 -10.42
C PHE A 165 -6.66 -12.29 -9.74
N LEU A 166 -6.96 -13.03 -8.67
CA LEU A 166 -5.94 -13.45 -7.71
C LEU A 166 -4.92 -14.40 -8.33
N ASP A 167 -5.38 -15.36 -9.15
CA ASP A 167 -4.50 -16.29 -9.88
C ASP A 167 -3.48 -15.53 -10.75
N SER A 168 -3.94 -14.54 -11.53
CA SER A 168 -3.06 -13.73 -12.38
C SER A 168 -2.05 -12.89 -11.58
N HIS A 169 -2.40 -12.45 -10.37
CA HIS A 169 -1.50 -11.67 -9.50
C HIS A 169 -0.44 -12.55 -8.87
N ILE A 170 -0.82 -13.74 -8.41
CA ILE A 170 0.11 -14.73 -7.86
C ILE A 170 1.07 -15.18 -8.96
N GLN A 171 0.56 -15.57 -10.14
CA GLN A 171 1.38 -15.94 -11.29
C GLN A 171 2.36 -14.83 -11.66
N TYR A 172 1.91 -13.58 -11.74
CA TYR A 172 2.81 -12.45 -12.03
C TYR A 172 3.94 -12.34 -11.00
N MET A 173 3.63 -12.49 -9.70
CA MET A 173 4.63 -12.44 -8.64
C MET A 173 5.61 -13.62 -8.75
N GLU A 174 5.16 -14.81 -9.14
CA GLU A 174 6.00 -15.98 -9.38
C GLU A 174 6.95 -15.78 -10.57
N ASP A 175 6.45 -15.23 -11.68
CA ASP A 175 7.22 -14.93 -12.89
C ASP A 175 8.20 -13.75 -12.71
N HIS A 176 7.94 -12.90 -11.72
CA HIS A 176 8.73 -11.70 -11.40
C HIS A 176 9.20 -11.72 -9.94
N PRO A 177 10.11 -12.65 -9.57
CA PRO A 177 10.58 -12.78 -8.20
C PRO A 177 11.30 -11.54 -7.67
N GLU A 178 11.75 -10.62 -8.53
CA GLU A 178 12.34 -9.35 -8.13
C GLU A 178 11.33 -8.28 -7.66
N VAL A 179 10.04 -8.50 -7.86
CA VAL A 179 8.98 -7.61 -7.41
C VAL A 179 8.70 -7.89 -5.93
N GLY A 180 9.05 -6.94 -5.06
CA GLY A 180 8.82 -7.04 -3.62
C GLY A 180 7.38 -6.75 -3.25
N MET A 181 6.72 -5.83 -3.94
CA MET A 181 5.30 -5.51 -3.75
C MET A 181 4.61 -5.17 -5.06
N LEU A 182 3.39 -5.69 -5.20
CA LEU A 182 2.45 -5.37 -6.27
C LEU A 182 1.26 -4.60 -5.68
N GLY A 183 0.82 -3.52 -6.34
CA GLY A 183 -0.38 -2.78 -5.96
C GLY A 183 -1.29 -2.47 -7.14
N VAL A 184 -2.40 -1.78 -6.87
CA VAL A 184 -3.40 -1.39 -7.90
C VAL A 184 -3.60 0.13 -8.00
N SER A 185 -2.89 0.89 -7.18
CA SER A 185 -2.94 2.35 -7.16
C SER A 185 -1.59 2.90 -6.74
N TYR A 186 -1.23 4.07 -7.28
CA TYR A 186 0.06 4.70 -7.04
C TYR A 186 -0.07 6.21 -6.96
N CYS A 187 0.92 6.85 -6.36
CA CYS A 187 1.15 8.28 -6.51
C CYS A 187 2.64 8.53 -6.74
N THR A 188 2.98 9.60 -7.48
CA THR A 188 4.39 9.95 -7.76
C THR A 188 4.89 11.16 -7.01
N LYS A 189 4.12 11.69 -6.07
CA LYS A 189 4.45 12.91 -5.32
C LYS A 189 4.10 12.74 -3.85
N ILE A 190 4.91 13.35 -3.00
CA ILE A 190 4.50 13.63 -1.62
C ILE A 190 3.64 14.89 -1.69
N ILE A 191 2.34 14.81 -1.42
CA ILE A 191 1.47 16.00 -1.48
C ILE A 191 1.66 16.85 -0.20
N GLN A 192 2.04 16.22 0.90
CA GLN A 192 2.17 16.81 2.22
C GLN A 192 3.59 17.34 2.48
N THR A 193 4.11 18.18 1.58
CA THR A 193 5.46 18.78 1.68
C THR A 193 5.51 20.13 0.97
N PHE A 194 6.45 20.99 1.37
CA PHE A 194 6.80 22.19 0.61
C PHE A 194 7.82 21.95 -0.50
N VAL A 195 8.47 20.78 -0.53
CA VAL A 195 9.53 20.47 -1.48
C VAL A 195 8.97 20.32 -2.90
N ARG A 196 9.40 21.19 -3.82
CA ARG A 196 9.04 21.08 -5.25
C ARG A 196 9.86 20.01 -5.97
N ASN A 197 9.38 19.57 -7.12
CA ASN A 197 10.02 18.54 -7.97
C ASN A 197 10.22 17.18 -7.26
N ASN A 198 9.43 16.90 -6.23
CA ASN A 198 9.54 15.76 -5.32
C ASN A 198 9.01 14.44 -5.90
N PHE A 199 9.54 14.02 -7.04
CA PHE A 199 9.16 12.76 -7.64
C PHE A 199 9.54 11.59 -6.74
N THR A 200 8.51 10.95 -6.19
CA THR A 200 8.60 9.86 -5.22
C THR A 200 7.51 8.84 -5.58
N PRO A 201 7.73 7.96 -6.58
CA PRO A 201 6.77 6.94 -6.97
C PRO A 201 6.58 5.93 -5.83
N HIS A 202 5.33 5.71 -5.44
CA HIS A 202 4.95 4.78 -4.37
C HIS A 202 3.59 4.16 -4.64
N LEU A 203 3.38 2.95 -4.13
CA LEU A 203 2.08 2.30 -4.10
C LEU A 203 1.23 2.93 -3.00
N GLN A 204 -0.08 3.05 -3.25
CA GLN A 204 -1.04 3.48 -2.25
C GLN A 204 -1.60 2.28 -1.49
N SER A 205 -1.98 2.47 -0.22
CA SER A 205 -2.29 1.39 0.72
C SER A 205 -3.63 0.68 0.50
N PHE A 206 -4.27 0.82 -0.66
CA PHE A 206 -5.59 0.23 -0.92
C PHE A 206 -5.57 -1.29 -1.06
N TYR A 207 -4.59 -1.79 -1.80
CA TYR A 207 -4.32 -3.21 -2.01
C TYR A 207 -2.83 -3.37 -2.32
N ILE A 208 -2.17 -4.22 -1.54
CA ILE A 208 -0.77 -4.57 -1.67
C ILE A 208 -0.65 -6.09 -1.58
N LEU A 209 -0.08 -6.72 -2.59
CA LEU A 209 0.35 -8.12 -2.57
C LEU A 209 1.87 -8.17 -2.40
N THR A 210 2.32 -8.95 -1.41
CA THR A 210 3.74 -9.11 -1.06
C THR A 210 3.97 -10.48 -0.41
N THR A 211 5.08 -10.65 0.30
CA THR A 211 5.38 -11.86 1.08
C THR A 211 5.77 -11.53 2.51
N ILE A 212 5.66 -12.52 3.40
CA ILE A 212 6.09 -12.36 4.80
C ILE A 212 7.56 -11.94 4.86
N ASP A 213 8.44 -12.55 4.05
CA ASP A 213 9.86 -12.20 4.07
C ASP A 213 10.15 -10.77 3.64
N VAL A 214 9.50 -10.27 2.59
CA VAL A 214 9.64 -8.85 2.21
C VAL A 214 9.19 -7.93 3.35
N LEU A 215 8.10 -8.25 4.04
CA LEU A 215 7.64 -7.49 5.20
C LEU A 215 8.64 -7.55 6.36
N ARG A 216 9.20 -8.74 6.67
CA ARG A 216 10.26 -8.89 7.69
C ARG A 216 11.45 -8.01 7.40
N GLU A 217 11.91 -7.96 6.15
CA GLU A 217 13.04 -7.14 5.76
C GLU A 217 12.73 -5.64 5.85
N VAL A 218 11.52 -5.23 5.46
CA VAL A 218 11.05 -3.85 5.61
C VAL A 218 11.04 -3.44 7.07
N VAL A 219 10.45 -4.27 7.95
CA VAL A 219 10.38 -4.00 9.39
C VAL A 219 11.78 -4.00 10.00
N LYS A 220 12.64 -4.96 9.67
CA LYS A 220 14.02 -5.01 10.13
C LYS A 220 14.82 -3.76 9.74
N LEU A 221 14.67 -3.29 8.50
CA LEU A 221 15.36 -2.08 8.02
C LEU A 221 14.82 -0.80 8.69
N ASN A 222 13.54 -0.77 9.04
CA ASN A 222 12.89 0.40 9.63
C ASN A 222 12.91 0.42 11.16
N GLY A 223 13.11 -0.73 11.81
CA GLY A 223 12.97 -0.95 13.26
C GLY A 223 11.55 -1.36 13.68
N GLU A 224 10.53 -0.91 12.95
CA GLU A 224 9.11 -1.20 13.20
C GLU A 224 8.31 -1.19 11.90
N PHE A 225 7.06 -1.67 11.93
CA PHE A 225 6.17 -1.56 10.78
C PHE A 225 5.88 -0.08 10.44
N PRO A 226 6.03 0.37 9.18
CA PRO A 226 5.82 1.76 8.82
C PRO A 226 4.44 2.29 9.21
N GLY A 227 4.37 3.47 9.83
CA GLY A 227 3.10 4.16 10.12
C GLY A 227 2.39 3.74 11.41
N ILE A 228 2.90 2.74 12.14
CA ILE A 228 2.32 2.29 13.41
C ILE A 228 2.20 3.45 14.42
N GLY A 229 1.07 3.54 15.10
CA GLY A 229 0.83 4.52 16.18
C GLY A 229 0.69 5.99 15.74
N ILE A 230 0.83 6.31 14.44
CA ILE A 230 0.73 7.69 13.94
C ILE A 230 -0.74 8.11 13.84
N ASN A 231 -1.15 9.09 14.66
CA ASN A 231 -2.51 9.62 14.65
C ASN A 231 -2.71 10.85 13.74
N HIS A 232 -1.64 11.43 13.20
CA HIS A 232 -1.72 12.57 12.28
C HIS A 232 -1.74 12.10 10.83
N LYS A 233 -2.89 12.22 10.15
CA LYS A 233 -3.12 11.71 8.78
C LYS A 233 -2.03 12.09 7.77
N LEU A 234 -1.61 13.35 7.73
CA LEU A 234 -0.61 13.81 6.76
C LEU A 234 0.78 13.25 7.05
N LEU A 235 1.08 12.98 8.33
CA LEU A 235 2.32 12.34 8.72
C LEU A 235 2.28 10.85 8.42
N LEU A 236 1.12 10.21 8.59
CA LEU A 236 0.90 8.81 8.25
C LEU A 236 1.10 8.53 6.76
N ILE A 237 0.66 9.42 5.86
CA ILE A 237 0.93 9.27 4.42
C ILE A 237 2.46 9.22 4.17
N ARG A 238 3.22 10.08 4.84
CA ARG A 238 4.69 10.14 4.69
C ARG A 238 5.41 8.94 5.30
N ASN A 239 5.03 8.58 6.53
CA ASN A 239 5.76 7.59 7.35
C ASN A 239 5.16 6.18 7.31
N GLY A 240 3.96 6.02 6.75
CA GLY A 240 3.33 4.74 6.42
C GLY A 240 3.44 4.47 4.92
N GLU A 241 2.53 5.04 4.13
CA GLU A 241 2.35 4.73 2.69
C GLU A 241 3.62 4.95 1.84
N ILE A 242 4.17 6.17 1.86
CA ILE A 242 5.38 6.50 1.08
C ILE A 242 6.59 5.75 1.63
N LYS A 243 6.71 5.65 2.96
CA LYS A 243 7.84 5.00 3.63
C LYS A 243 7.91 3.52 3.32
N LEU A 244 6.78 2.81 3.33
CA LEU A 244 6.69 1.38 3.00
C LEU A 244 7.25 1.10 1.60
N SER A 245 6.76 1.81 0.57
CA SER A 245 7.26 1.70 -0.80
C SER A 245 8.75 2.07 -0.90
N THR A 246 9.17 3.14 -0.21
CA THR A 246 10.56 3.59 -0.22
C THR A 246 11.52 2.57 0.41
N LEU A 247 11.10 1.87 1.46
CA LEU A 247 11.90 0.83 2.11
C LEU A 247 12.08 -0.38 1.21
N VAL A 248 11.03 -0.83 0.52
CA VAL A 248 11.13 -1.92 -0.45
C VAL A 248 12.09 -1.58 -1.59
N LEU A 249 12.02 -0.35 -2.12
CA LEU A 249 12.99 0.13 -3.11
C LEU A 249 14.42 0.23 -2.56
N LYS A 250 14.60 0.61 -1.28
CA LYS A 250 15.92 0.64 -0.62
C LYS A 250 16.51 -0.75 -0.39
N LEU A 251 15.66 -1.76 -0.21
CA LEU A 251 16.05 -3.17 -0.16
C LEU A 251 16.41 -3.71 -1.55
N ASN A 252 16.38 -2.89 -2.60
CA ASN A 252 16.67 -3.24 -3.99
C ASN A 252 15.66 -4.20 -4.64
N TYR A 253 14.46 -4.30 -4.07
CA TYR A 253 13.30 -4.89 -4.74
C TYR A 253 12.65 -3.87 -5.67
N ASN A 254 11.87 -4.38 -6.61
CA ASN A 254 11.02 -3.57 -7.46
C ASN A 254 9.60 -3.47 -6.91
N LEU A 255 8.90 -2.43 -7.34
CA LEU A 255 7.48 -2.28 -7.15
C LEU A 255 6.78 -2.47 -8.48
N ALA A 256 5.57 -3.01 -8.44
CA ALA A 256 4.75 -3.17 -9.61
C ALA A 256 3.35 -2.61 -9.35
N VAL A 257 2.72 -2.04 -10.36
CA VAL A 257 1.33 -1.59 -10.28
C VAL A 257 0.52 -2.11 -11.46
N VAL A 258 -0.63 -2.72 -11.17
CA VAL A 258 -1.59 -3.17 -12.18
C VAL A 258 -2.43 -1.98 -12.62
N GLN A 259 -2.44 -1.68 -13.91
CA GLN A 259 -3.20 -0.57 -14.50
C GLN A 259 -4.66 -0.98 -14.78
N GLU A 260 -5.52 0.00 -15.09
CA GLU A 260 -6.94 -0.25 -15.41
C GLU A 260 -7.15 -1.19 -16.60
N ASN A 261 -6.18 -1.25 -17.52
CA ASN A 261 -6.21 -2.14 -18.68
C ASN A 261 -5.59 -3.52 -18.41
N GLY A 262 -5.27 -3.84 -17.15
CA GLY A 262 -4.65 -5.10 -16.73
C GLY A 262 -3.13 -5.17 -16.97
N LYS A 263 -2.53 -4.21 -17.67
CA LYS A 263 -1.06 -4.20 -17.89
C LYS A 263 -0.33 -3.83 -16.61
N VAL A 264 0.74 -4.55 -16.30
CA VAL A 264 1.59 -4.23 -15.16
C VAL A 264 2.68 -3.24 -15.54
N TYR A 265 2.90 -2.24 -14.69
CA TYR A 265 4.03 -1.34 -14.79
C TYR A 265 4.97 -1.54 -13.61
N GLN A 266 6.18 -2.00 -13.90
CA GLN A 266 7.23 -2.20 -12.90
C GLN A 266 8.16 -0.99 -12.82
N PHE A 267 8.54 -0.62 -11.60
CA PHE A 267 9.49 0.44 -11.34
C PHE A 267 10.40 0.11 -10.16
N GLY A 268 11.64 0.56 -10.27
CA GLY A 268 12.70 0.34 -9.29
C GLY A 268 13.82 1.35 -9.48
N ARG A 269 14.89 1.23 -8.68
CA ARG A 269 16.00 2.20 -8.69
C ARG A 269 17.24 1.61 -9.33
N ASN A 270 17.72 2.11 -10.47
CA ASN A 270 18.95 1.56 -11.06
C ASN A 270 20.20 1.80 -10.20
N THR A 271 20.23 2.92 -9.48
CA THR A 271 21.34 3.31 -8.60
C THR A 271 20.77 4.00 -7.35
N PHE A 272 21.64 4.30 -6.38
CA PHE A 272 21.24 5.04 -5.18
C PHE A 272 20.61 6.41 -5.49
N PHE A 273 21.04 7.06 -6.58
CA PHE A 273 20.54 8.37 -7.02
C PHE A 273 19.39 8.29 -8.03
N ASP A 274 18.96 7.08 -8.39
CA ASP A 274 17.87 6.90 -9.32
C ASP A 274 16.53 6.89 -8.59
N ASN A 275 15.66 7.84 -8.93
CA ASN A 275 14.28 7.90 -8.45
C ASN A 275 13.26 7.49 -9.53
N SER A 276 13.72 6.95 -10.67
CA SER A 276 12.92 6.50 -11.81
C SER A 276 12.18 7.61 -12.58
N PHE A 277 12.47 8.89 -12.34
CA PHE A 277 11.79 10.02 -12.98
C PHE A 277 11.82 9.94 -14.52
N ASN A 278 13.00 9.73 -15.11
CA ASN A 278 13.15 9.75 -16.57
C ASN A 278 12.64 8.47 -17.25
N ALA A 279 12.57 7.36 -16.51
CA ALA A 279 12.01 6.10 -16.98
C ALA A 279 10.48 6.03 -16.79
N TRP A 280 9.88 6.96 -16.03
CA TRP A 280 8.46 6.94 -15.70
C TRP A 280 7.59 7.25 -16.92
N LYS A 281 6.72 6.29 -17.29
CA LYS A 281 5.83 6.41 -18.47
C LYS A 281 4.36 6.60 -18.11
N LEU A 282 4.01 6.47 -16.84
CA LEU A 282 2.62 6.63 -16.40
C LEU A 282 2.32 8.10 -16.04
N HIS A 283 1.07 8.37 -15.66
CA HIS A 283 0.66 9.67 -15.16
C HIS A 283 1.48 10.09 -13.92
N PHE A 284 1.83 11.38 -13.83
CA PHE A 284 2.51 11.98 -12.68
C PHE A 284 1.50 12.53 -11.67
N GLY A 285 1.63 12.14 -10.41
CA GLY A 285 0.69 12.48 -9.35
C GLY A 285 -0.13 11.27 -8.91
N ASP A 286 -1.31 11.52 -8.35
CA ASP A 286 -2.22 10.49 -7.86
C ASP A 286 -3.04 9.90 -9.02
N VAL A 287 -2.85 8.62 -9.31
CA VAL A 287 -3.51 7.95 -10.45
C VAL A 287 -5.04 7.98 -10.34
N ARG A 288 -5.59 8.09 -9.13
CA ARG A 288 -7.04 8.07 -8.90
C ARG A 288 -7.76 9.27 -9.50
N VAL A 289 -7.04 10.36 -9.78
CA VAL A 289 -7.59 11.56 -10.42
C VAL A 289 -7.94 11.31 -11.89
N ILE A 290 -7.23 10.40 -12.55
CA ILE A 290 -7.45 10.08 -13.98
C ILE A 290 -8.09 8.70 -14.20
N SER A 291 -8.19 7.88 -13.14
CA SER A 291 -8.75 6.54 -13.16
C SER A 291 -10.27 6.58 -13.29
N LYS A 292 -10.84 5.88 -14.28
CA LYS A 292 -12.30 5.74 -14.43
C LYS A 292 -12.91 4.93 -13.29
N LYS A 293 -12.15 3.97 -12.76
CA LYS A 293 -12.56 3.05 -11.70
C LYS A 293 -11.49 3.04 -10.59
N PRO A 294 -11.44 4.10 -9.76
CA PRO A 294 -10.40 4.25 -8.74
C PRO A 294 -10.30 3.03 -7.83
N ASN A 295 -9.06 2.63 -7.50
CA ASN A 295 -8.74 1.53 -6.61
C ASN A 295 -9.38 0.19 -7.02
N ARG A 296 -9.69 -0.02 -8.30
CA ARG A 296 -10.16 -1.32 -8.78
C ARG A 296 -8.98 -2.30 -8.85
N ILE A 297 -9.22 -3.51 -8.38
CA ILE A 297 -8.32 -4.64 -8.62
C ILE A 297 -8.75 -5.24 -9.96
N ASN A 298 -7.92 -5.07 -10.99
CA ASN A 298 -8.15 -5.60 -12.33
C ASN A 298 -7.27 -6.85 -12.51
N PRO A 299 -7.73 -7.91 -13.20
CA PRO A 299 -6.86 -9.03 -13.57
C PRO A 299 -5.68 -8.57 -14.41
N ILE A 300 -4.57 -9.30 -14.32
CA ILE A 300 -3.39 -9.09 -15.17
C ILE A 300 -3.60 -9.81 -16.50
N VAL A 301 -3.30 -9.12 -17.61
CA VAL A 301 -3.43 -9.60 -19.00
C VAL A 301 -2.10 -9.56 -19.75
#